data_AF-A0A6V7HUT8-F1
#
_entry.id   AF-A0A6V7HUT8-F1
#
_cell.length_a   1.000
_cell.length_b   1.000
_cell.length_c   1.000
_cell.angle_alpha   90.00
_cell.angle_beta   90.00
_cell.angle_gamma   90.00
#
_symmetry.space_group_name_H-M   'P 1'
#
loop_
_entity.id
_entity.type
_entity.pdbx_description
1 polymer ?
#
loop_
_entity_poly.entity_id
_entity_poly.type
_entity_poly.pdbx_seq_one_letter_code
_entity_poly.pdbx_strand_id
1 'polypeptide(L)' 'YASINTHRGIEQSRRDDLESLGYVFMYFNIGSLPWQGLKAATKRQKYERISEKKMSTPIDELCKGYP' A
#
# COMPACT_ATOMS: atom_id res chain seq x y z
N TYR A 1 -2.93 -4.62 0.02
CA TYR A 1 -2.81 -4.35 -1.42
C TYR A 1 -3.78 -3.29 -1.93
N ALA A 2 -4.92 -3.05 -1.27
CA ALA A 2 -5.85 -1.95 -1.64
C ALA A 2 -5.17 -0.58 -1.87
N SER A 3 -5.72 0.20 -2.80
CA SER A 3 -5.23 1.54 -3.15
C SER A 3 -5.35 2.54 -2.00
N ILE A 4 -4.62 3.65 -2.08
CA ILE A 4 -4.73 4.78 -1.15
C ILE A 4 -6.15 5.37 -1.17
N ASN A 5 -6.81 5.41 -2.32
CA ASN A 5 -8.19 5.88 -2.44
C ASN A 5 -9.17 4.99 -1.67
N THR A 6 -8.99 3.68 -1.74
CA THR A 6 -9.81 2.73 -0.96
C THR A 6 -9.66 2.98 0.54
N HIS A 7 -8.45 3.30 1.03
CA HIS A 7 -8.25 3.69 2.43
C HIS A 7 -8.91 5.03 2.81
N ARG A 8 -9.08 5.93 1.84
CA ARG A 8 -9.79 7.21 2.02
C ARG A 8 -11.32 7.09 1.89
N GLY A 9 -11.83 5.89 1.61
CA GLY A 9 -13.27 5.65 1.41
C GLY A 9 -13.81 6.21 0.09
N ILE A 10 -12.92 6.49 -0.88
CA ILE A 10 -13.31 6.93 -2.22
C ILE A 10 -13.76 5.69 -3.02
N GLU A 11 -14.81 5.86 -3.83
CA GLU A 11 -15.33 4.78 -4.68
C GLU A 11 -14.24 4.24 -5.62
N GLN A 12 -14.11 2.92 -5.65
CA GLN A 12 -13.10 2.23 -6.43
C GLN A 12 -13.43 2.28 -7.92
N SER A 13 -12.38 2.36 -8.73
CA SER A 13 -12.45 2.36 -10.18
C SER A 13 -11.27 1.60 -10.76
N ARG A 14 -11.19 1.48 -12.09
CA ARG A 14 -10.10 0.78 -12.80
C ARG A 14 -8.69 1.22 -12.39
N ARG A 15 -8.50 2.47 -11.95
CA ARG A 15 -7.19 2.97 -11.49
C ARG A 15 -6.73 2.29 -10.19
N ASP A 16 -7.67 1.91 -9.34
CA ASP A 16 -7.40 1.31 -8.04
C ASP A 16 -6.92 -0.14 -8.19
N ASP A 17 -7.40 -0.83 -9.23
CA ASP A 17 -6.89 -2.14 -9.65
C ASP A 17 -5.43 -2.04 -10.13
N LEU A 18 -5.10 -1.04 -10.96
CA LEU A 18 -3.73 -0.83 -11.45
C LEU A 18 -2.76 -0.48 -10.30
N GLU A 19 -3.18 0.37 -9.36
CA GLU A 19 -2.37 0.67 -8.16
C GLU A 19 -2.16 -0.59 -7.31
N SER A 20 -3.21 -1.39 -7.13
CA SER A 20 -3.14 -2.65 -6.39
C SER A 20 -2.21 -3.66 -7.05
N LEU A 21 -2.22 -3.76 -8.39
CA LEU A 21 -1.29 -4.59 -9.17
C LEU A 21 0.15 -4.12 -9.00
N GLY A 22 0.42 -2.80 -9.02
CA GLY A 22 1.74 -2.25 -8.75
C GLY A 22 2.28 -2.68 -7.38
N TYR A 23 1.45 -2.64 -6.34
CA TYR A 23 1.83 -3.15 -5.02
C TYR A 23 2.09 -4.65 -5.00
N VAL A 24 1.36 -5.45 -5.79
CA VAL A 24 1.60 -6.90 -5.91
C VAL A 24 2.92 -7.18 -6.62
N PHE A 25 3.24 -6.45 -7.69
CA PHE A 25 4.55 -6.59 -8.36
C PHE A 25 5.70 -6.24 -7.44
N MET A 26 5.60 -5.14 -6.69
CA MET A 26 6.64 -4.79 -5.71
C MET A 26 6.73 -5.78 -4.56
N TYR A 27 5.62 -6.38 -4.15
CA TYR A 27 5.63 -7.47 -3.19
C TYR A 27 6.39 -8.70 -3.73
N PHE A 28 6.20 -9.07 -5.01
CA PHE A 28 6.97 -10.16 -5.61
C PHE A 28 8.46 -9.85 -5.73
N ASN A 29 8.80 -8.60 -6.06
CA ASN A 29 10.18 -8.15 -6.20
C ASN A 29 10.94 -8.11 -4.86
N ILE A 30 10.34 -7.52 -3.81
CA ILE A 30 10.99 -7.24 -2.51
C ILE A 30 10.70 -8.34 -1.47
N GLY A 31 9.69 -9.19 -1.71
CA GLY A 31 9.20 -10.22 -0.79
C GLY A 31 8.35 -9.68 0.36
N SER A 32 8.41 -8.38 0.65
CA SER A 32 7.54 -7.69 1.60
C SER A 32 7.36 -6.21 1.27
N LEU A 33 6.26 -5.63 1.73
CA LEU A 33 5.92 -4.22 1.59
C LEU A 33 6.11 -3.48 2.91
N PRO A 34 6.54 -2.21 2.91
CA PRO A 34 6.84 -1.44 4.13
C PRO A 34 5.67 -1.28 5.12
N TRP A 35 4.43 -1.47 4.65
CA TRP A 35 3.21 -1.38 5.45
C TRP A 35 2.69 -2.75 5.93
N GLN A 36 3.44 -3.83 5.77
CA GLN A 36 3.12 -5.14 6.36
C GLN A 36 3.57 -5.22 7.82
N GLY A 37 2.93 -6.10 8.61
CA GLY A 37 3.33 -6.36 10.00
C GLY A 37 3.01 -5.25 11.01
N LEU A 38 2.36 -4.15 10.60
CA LEU A 38 1.99 -3.06 11.50
C LEU A 38 1.01 -3.54 12.59
N LYS A 39 1.39 -3.30 13.85
CA LYS A 39 0.56 -3.59 15.03
C LYS A 39 -0.42 -2.44 15.26
N ALA A 40 -1.64 -2.74 15.71
CA ALA A 40 -2.63 -1.76 16.15
C ALA A 40 -3.64 -2.44 17.09
N ALA A 41 -4.31 -1.67 17.95
CA ALA A 41 -5.27 -2.22 18.90
C ALA A 41 -6.60 -2.61 18.22
N THR A 42 -6.99 -1.88 17.17
CA THR A 42 -8.24 -2.15 16.43
C THR A 42 -7.98 -2.33 14.94
N LYS A 43 -8.91 -2.99 14.23
CA LYS A 43 -8.85 -3.11 12.76
C LYS A 43 -8.80 -1.75 12.07
N ARG A 44 -9.62 -0.80 12.53
CA ARG A 44 -9.66 0.57 12.00
C ARG A 44 -8.31 1.27 12.11
N GLN A 45 -7.71 1.27 13.32
CA GLN A 45 -6.37 1.83 13.53
C GLN A 45 -5.31 1.13 12.68
N LYS A 46 -5.46 -0.19 12.46
CA LYS A 46 -4.55 -0.94 11.57
C LYS A 46 -4.62 -0.41 10.14
N TYR A 47 -5.83 -0.18 9.61
CA TYR A 47 -6.02 0.37 8.27
C TYR A 47 -5.50 1.81 8.16
N GLU A 48 -5.76 2.65 9.16
CA GLU A 48 -5.22 4.02 9.24
C GLU A 48 -3.68 4.01 9.19
N ARG A 49 -3.00 3.18 10.01
CA ARG A 49 -1.54 3.04 9.98
C ARG A 49 -0.99 2.52 8.65
N ILE A 50 -1.68 1.58 8.02
CA ILE A 50 -1.31 1.07 6.68
C ILE A 50 -1.43 2.19 5.65
N SER A 51 -2.51 2.98 5.70
CA SER A 51 -2.76 4.11 4.80
C SER A 51 -1.68 5.18 4.96
N GLU A 52 -1.38 5.58 6.20
CA GLU A 52 -0.32 6.54 6.51
C GLU A 52 1.04 6.06 5.99
N LYS A 53 1.40 4.80 6.25
CA LYS A 53 2.67 4.24 5.79
C LYS A 53 2.77 4.15 4.27
N LYS A 54 1.66 3.87 3.57
CA LYS A 54 1.60 3.92 2.09
C LYS A 54 1.84 5.33 1.57
N MET A 55 1.14 6.33 2.13
CA MET A 55 1.30 7.73 1.72
C MET A 55 2.69 8.29 2.06
N SER A 56 3.30 7.81 3.13
CA SER A 56 4.63 8.26 3.58
C SER A 56 5.78 7.52 2.90
N THR A 57 5.53 6.51 2.07
CA THR A 57 6.56 5.77 1.34
C THR A 57 6.63 6.31 -0.09
N PRO A 58 7.67 7.09 -0.46
CA PRO A 58 7.86 7.56 -1.82
C PRO A 58 7.95 6.38 -2.79
N ILE A 59 7.40 6.54 -4.01
CA ILE A 59 7.46 5.48 -5.03
C ILE A 59 8.91 5.16 -5.43
N ASP A 60 9.77 6.17 -5.52
CA ASP A 60 11.20 5.99 -5.84
C ASP A 60 11.92 5.16 -4.77
N GLU A 61 11.51 5.30 -3.50
CA GLU A 61 12.05 4.48 -2.40
C GLU A 61 11.49 3.06 -2.46
N LEU A 62 10.18 2.92 -2.71
CA LEU A 62 9.53 1.62 -2.85
C LEU A 62 10.14 0.81 -3.99
N CYS A 63 10.41 1.43 -5.13
CA CYS A 63 10.93 0.77 -6.33
C CYS A 63 12.46 0.72 -6.40
N LYS A 64 13.16 1.21 -5.37
CA LYS A 64 14.63 1.33 -5.39
C LYS A 64 15.29 -0.02 -5.67
N GLY A 65 16.13 -0.06 -6.70
CA GLY A 65 16.90 -1.24 -7.08
C GLY A 65 16.18 -2.23 -8.01
N TYR A 66 14.97 -1.89 -8.47
CA TYR A 66 14.24 -2.67 -9.48
C TYR A 66 14.02 -1.84 -10.75
N PRO A 67 13.86 -2.50 -11.93
CA PRO A 67 13.59 -1.83 -13.20
C PRO A 67 12.35 -0.93 -13.17
#